data_AF-A0A2G9TE15-F1
#
_entry.id   AF-A0A2G9TE15-F1
#
_cell.length_a   1.000
_cell.length_b   1.000
_cell.length_c   1.000
_cell.angle_alpha   90.00
_cell.angle_beta   90.00
_cell.angle_gamma   90.00
#
_symmetry.space_group_name_H-M   'P 1'
#
loop_
_entity.id
_entity.type
_entity.pdbx_description
1 polymer ?
#
loop_
_entity_poly.entity_id
_entity_poly.type
_entity_poly.pdbx_seq_one_letter_code
_entity_poly.pdbx_strand_id
1 'polypeptide(L)'
;WKEEKKPAGVKWNSLHHKGPLFAPPYERLPEHVKFKYDGKVVLLSEEAEEVATFYAKMLDHEYTTKDAFNKNFFRDWRKVMTPAERELITDLTKCDFRQMDVYFKEQSEIRKSMSKEEKAKIKEAKEAEAKIYGVAYIDGHKQKVGNFRIEPPGLFRGRGGHPKMGMLKKRIKPEDVIINCS
;
A
#
# COMPACT_ATOMS: atom_id res chain seq x y z
N TRP A 1 0.92 -10.09 -35.82
CA TRP A 1 0.08 -11.14 -36.45
C TRP A 1 0.54 -11.53 -37.84
N LYS A 2 1.25 -10.66 -38.58
CA LYS A 2 1.89 -11.00 -39.86
C LYS A 2 3.27 -11.69 -39.71
N GLU A 3 3.84 -11.69 -38.52
CA GLU A 3 5.10 -12.39 -38.21
C GLU A 3 4.91 -13.90 -38.17
N GLU A 4 5.99 -14.62 -38.45
CA GLU A 4 6.02 -16.08 -38.35
C GLU A 4 5.67 -16.55 -36.94
N LYS A 5 4.96 -17.69 -36.87
CA LYS A 5 4.62 -18.29 -35.59
C LYS A 5 5.89 -18.87 -34.95
N LYS A 6 6.08 -18.54 -33.67
CA LYS A 6 7.14 -19.14 -32.87
C LYS A 6 6.88 -20.64 -32.63
N PRO A 7 7.92 -21.45 -32.40
CA PRO A 7 7.77 -22.85 -32.02
C PRO A 7 6.87 -23.01 -30.80
N ALA A 8 6.21 -24.17 -30.69
CA ALA A 8 5.34 -24.47 -29.56
C ALA A 8 6.09 -24.34 -28.22
N GLY A 9 5.48 -23.66 -27.25
CA GLY A 9 6.07 -23.41 -25.92
C GLY A 9 6.89 -22.12 -25.81
N VAL A 10 7.47 -21.63 -26.90
CA VAL A 10 8.26 -20.39 -26.90
C VAL A 10 7.34 -19.17 -26.92
N LYS A 11 7.46 -18.30 -25.92
CA LYS A 11 6.66 -17.06 -25.82
C LYS A 11 7.36 -15.86 -26.45
N TRP A 12 8.68 -15.77 -26.28
CA TRP A 12 9.54 -14.70 -26.78
C TRP A 12 10.98 -15.23 -26.87
N ASN A 13 11.80 -14.60 -27.71
CA ASN A 13 13.23 -14.85 -27.86
C ASN A 13 14.05 -13.84 -27.05
N SER A 14 13.60 -12.58 -26.95
CA SER A 14 14.18 -11.57 -26.05
C SER A 14 13.13 -10.84 -25.22
N LEU A 15 13.48 -10.55 -23.96
CA LEU A 15 12.66 -9.81 -23.01
C LEU A 15 13.55 -8.92 -22.14
N HIS A 16 13.44 -7.60 -22.35
CA HIS A 16 14.14 -6.61 -21.54
C HIS A 16 13.14 -5.65 -20.88
N HIS A 17 13.29 -5.42 -19.58
CA HIS A 17 12.47 -4.47 -18.82
C HIS A 17 13.26 -3.91 -17.63
N LYS A 18 12.77 -2.82 -17.02
CA LYS A 18 13.44 -2.12 -15.90
C LYS A 18 13.02 -2.62 -14.51
N GLY A 19 12.46 -3.83 -14.43
CA GLY A 19 11.84 -4.33 -13.20
C GLY A 19 10.56 -3.56 -12.81
N PRO A 20 9.97 -3.90 -11.64
CA PRO A 20 8.84 -3.16 -11.10
C PRO A 20 9.28 -1.88 -10.37
N LEU A 21 8.33 -0.97 -10.19
CA LEU A 21 8.45 0.21 -9.32
C LEU A 21 7.84 -0.11 -7.97
N PHE A 22 8.66 -0.11 -6.92
CA PHE A 22 8.23 -0.34 -5.54
C PHE A 22 7.40 0.82 -5.01
N ALA A 23 6.49 0.52 -4.07
CA ALA A 23 5.74 1.55 -3.37
C ALA A 23 6.69 2.44 -2.55
N PRO A 24 6.43 3.76 -2.45
CA PRO A 24 7.25 4.67 -1.67
C PRO A 24 7.33 4.21 -0.20
N PRO A 25 8.44 4.50 0.50
CA PRO A 25 8.57 4.20 1.92
C PRO A 25 7.49 4.91 2.73
N TYR A 26 7.23 4.41 3.93
CA TYR A 26 6.31 5.06 4.85
C TYR A 26 6.91 6.38 5.35
N GLU A 27 6.05 7.41 5.44
CA GLU A 27 6.39 8.68 6.07
C GLU A 27 5.60 8.78 7.38
N ARG A 28 6.34 8.92 8.49
CA ARG A 28 5.75 8.99 9.83
C ARG A 28 4.79 10.15 9.99
N LEU A 29 3.82 9.97 10.88
CA LEU A 29 2.86 11.03 11.17
C LEU A 29 3.56 12.24 11.81
N PRO A 30 3.11 13.47 11.50
CA PRO A 30 3.60 14.67 12.18
C PRO A 30 3.38 14.60 13.69
N GLU A 31 4.24 15.23 14.48
CA GLU A 31 4.19 15.13 15.94
C GLU A 31 2.85 15.55 16.56
N HIS A 32 2.09 16.45 15.95
CA HIS A 32 0.80 16.89 16.48
C HIS A 32 -0.32 15.85 16.33
N VAL A 33 -0.14 14.84 15.46
CA VAL A 33 -1.12 13.77 15.22
C VAL A 33 -0.81 12.61 16.16
N LYS A 34 -1.66 12.40 17.17
CA LYS A 34 -1.41 11.41 18.23
C LYS A 34 -2.34 10.20 18.14
N PHE A 35 -1.77 9.02 18.31
CA PHE A 35 -2.52 7.82 18.67
C PHE A 35 -2.76 7.79 20.19
N LYS A 36 -3.94 7.35 20.63
CA LYS A 36 -4.23 7.16 22.06
C LYS A 36 -4.72 5.74 22.34
N TYR A 37 -4.34 5.23 23.50
CA TYR A 37 -4.83 3.98 24.05
C TYR A 37 -5.35 4.25 25.47
N ASP A 38 -6.61 3.88 25.72
CA ASP A 38 -7.28 4.09 27.01
C ASP A 38 -7.20 5.55 27.49
N GLY A 39 -7.40 6.48 26.54
CA GLY A 39 -7.33 7.93 26.76
C GLY A 39 -5.91 8.53 26.85
N LYS A 40 -4.85 7.71 26.94
CA LYS A 40 -3.46 8.17 27.05
C LYS A 40 -2.77 8.18 25.70
N VAL A 41 -1.95 9.20 25.45
CA VAL A 41 -1.13 9.29 24.22
C VAL A 41 -0.07 8.19 24.24
N VAL A 42 0.03 7.44 23.15
CA VAL A 42 1.03 6.39 22.95
C VAL A 42 1.77 6.67 21.65
N LEU A 43 3.09 6.78 21.73
CA LEU A 43 3.94 6.85 20.54
C LEU A 43 4.20 5.43 20.05
N LEU A 44 3.71 5.12 18.85
CA LEU A 44 3.93 3.84 18.21
C LEU A 44 5.32 3.77 17.57
N SER A 45 5.84 2.56 17.39
CA SER A 45 6.96 2.26 16.50
C SER A 45 6.56 2.52 15.04
N GLU A 46 7.54 2.73 14.16
CA GLU A 46 7.25 3.06 12.76
C GLU A 46 6.41 1.99 12.04
N GLU A 47 6.73 0.70 12.25
CA GLU A 47 5.98 -0.41 11.65
C GLU A 47 4.54 -0.49 12.18
N ALA A 48 4.35 -0.30 13.50
CA ALA A 48 3.04 -0.31 14.11
C ALA A 48 2.22 0.93 13.72
N GLU A 49 2.87 2.10 13.57
CA GLU A 49 2.26 3.33 13.13
C GLU A 49 1.77 3.23 11.68
N GLU A 50 2.59 2.71 10.75
CA GLU A 50 2.21 2.50 9.34
C GLU A 50 0.92 1.68 9.27
N VAL A 51 0.87 0.56 9.99
CA VAL A 51 -0.32 -0.33 9.99
C VAL A 51 -1.53 0.32 10.67
N ALA A 52 -1.33 1.07 11.76
CA ALA A 52 -2.39 1.85 12.39
C ALA A 52 -2.99 2.89 11.42
N THR A 53 -2.18 3.50 10.55
CA THR A 53 -2.67 4.46 9.55
C THR A 53 -3.66 3.82 8.57
N PHE A 54 -3.49 2.54 8.24
CA PHE A 54 -4.39 1.85 7.33
C PHE A 54 -5.79 1.71 7.91
N TYR A 55 -5.87 1.40 9.21
CA TYR A 55 -7.14 1.32 9.93
C TYR A 55 -7.76 2.71 10.10
N ALA A 56 -6.96 3.70 10.50
CA ALA A 56 -7.40 5.09 10.68
C ALA A 56 -8.05 5.67 9.41
N LYS A 57 -7.45 5.45 8.23
CA LYS A 57 -8.00 5.89 6.93
C LYS A 57 -9.36 5.26 6.57
N MET A 58 -9.80 4.25 7.33
CA MET A 58 -11.03 3.53 7.09
C MET A 58 -12.01 3.60 8.26
N LEU A 59 -11.79 4.51 9.22
CA LEU A 59 -12.56 4.56 10.45
C LEU A 59 -14.07 4.66 10.19
N ASP A 60 -14.47 5.45 9.18
CA ASP A 60 -15.88 5.63 8.76
C ASP A 60 -16.37 4.60 7.74
N HIS A 61 -15.56 3.63 7.35
CA HIS A 61 -15.94 2.65 6.33
C HIS A 61 -16.70 1.48 6.95
N GLU A 62 -17.73 0.96 6.28
CA GLU A 62 -18.47 -0.27 6.64
C GLU A 62 -17.59 -1.52 6.94
N TYR A 63 -16.30 -1.53 6.62
CA TYR A 63 -15.43 -2.65 7.00
C TYR A 63 -15.09 -2.62 8.49
N THR A 64 -14.91 -1.44 9.09
CA THR A 64 -14.55 -1.30 10.51
C THR A 64 -15.72 -1.59 11.45
N THR A 65 -16.94 -1.73 10.92
CA THR A 65 -18.10 -2.22 11.68
C THR A 65 -18.17 -3.76 11.72
N LYS A 66 -17.36 -4.46 10.92
CA LYS A 66 -17.37 -5.92 10.81
C LYS A 66 -16.41 -6.55 11.80
N ASP A 67 -16.93 -7.39 12.69
CA ASP A 67 -16.15 -8.11 13.70
C ASP A 67 -14.98 -8.91 13.10
N ALA A 68 -15.22 -9.64 12.01
CA ALA A 68 -14.17 -10.41 11.32
C ALA A 68 -13.01 -9.52 10.81
N PHE A 69 -13.32 -8.31 10.34
CA PHE A 69 -12.34 -7.35 9.88
C PHE A 69 -11.47 -6.87 11.05
N ASN A 70 -12.12 -6.45 12.14
CA ASN A 70 -11.45 -5.92 13.33
C ASN A 70 -10.57 -6.97 14.01
N LYS A 71 -11.05 -8.22 14.12
CA LYS A 71 -10.28 -9.35 14.66
C LYS A 71 -9.03 -9.64 13.82
N ASN A 72 -9.17 -9.69 12.50
CA ASN A 72 -8.04 -9.95 11.60
C ASN A 72 -7.03 -8.80 11.63
N PHE A 73 -7.51 -7.55 11.59
CA PHE A 73 -6.66 -6.36 11.71
C PHE A 73 -5.87 -6.40 13.01
N PHE A 74 -6.55 -6.52 14.15
CA PHE A 74 -5.90 -6.44 15.45
C PHE A 74 -4.87 -7.55 15.66
N ARG A 75 -5.19 -8.77 15.21
CA ARG A 75 -4.26 -9.90 15.23
C ARG A 75 -2.99 -9.60 14.44
N ASP A 76 -3.11 -9.06 13.22
CA ASP A 76 -1.94 -8.83 12.36
C ASP A 76 -1.18 -7.56 12.76
N TRP A 77 -1.86 -6.53 13.27
CA TRP A 77 -1.24 -5.33 13.82
C TRP A 77 -0.37 -5.66 15.05
N ARG A 78 -0.84 -6.54 15.95
CA ARG A 78 -0.04 -7.01 17.09
C ARG A 78 1.25 -7.74 16.69
N LYS A 79 1.36 -8.27 15.47
CA LYS A 79 2.57 -8.95 14.97
C LYS A 79 3.67 -7.98 14.57
N VAL A 80 3.33 -6.76 14.17
CA VAL A 80 4.29 -5.70 13.82
C VAL A 80 4.62 -4.79 15.00
N MET A 81 3.89 -4.91 16.11
CA MET A 81 4.21 -4.23 17.36
C MET A 81 5.48 -4.79 18.01
N THR A 82 6.23 -3.89 18.63
CA THR A 82 7.27 -4.22 19.61
C THR A 82 6.68 -4.97 20.82
N PRO A 83 7.51 -5.67 21.62
CA PRO A 83 7.03 -6.35 22.82
C PRO A 83 6.28 -5.42 23.80
N ALA A 84 6.81 -4.21 24.03
CA ALA A 84 6.20 -3.23 24.93
C ALA A 84 4.84 -2.72 24.44
N GLU A 85 4.72 -2.42 23.14
CA GLU A 85 3.44 -2.04 22.54
C GLU A 85 2.42 -3.16 22.62
N ARG A 86 2.85 -4.41 22.41
CA ARG A 86 1.98 -5.59 22.46
C ARG A 86 1.48 -5.89 23.87
N GLU A 87 2.29 -5.60 24.89
CA GLU A 87 1.90 -5.70 26.30
C GLU A 87 0.89 -4.60 26.65
N LEU A 88 1.09 -3.38 26.18
CA LEU A 88 0.20 -2.25 26.44
C LEU A 88 -1.14 -2.37 25.70
N ILE A 89 -1.11 -2.58 24.38
CA ILE A 89 -2.27 -2.45 23.49
C ILE A 89 -2.97 -3.79 23.36
N THR A 90 -3.79 -4.16 24.34
CA THR A 90 -4.43 -5.49 24.43
C THR A 90 -5.85 -5.56 23.88
N ASP A 91 -6.50 -4.42 23.67
CA ASP A 91 -7.90 -4.33 23.28
C ASP A 91 -8.10 -3.23 22.23
N LEU A 92 -8.60 -3.61 21.05
CA LEU A 92 -8.84 -2.66 19.97
C LEU A 92 -9.88 -1.59 20.34
N THR A 93 -10.85 -1.90 21.20
CA THR A 93 -11.92 -0.97 21.58
C THR A 93 -11.41 0.21 22.41
N LYS A 94 -10.25 0.06 23.05
CA LYS A 94 -9.55 1.12 23.79
C LYS A 94 -8.65 1.98 22.91
N CYS A 95 -8.45 1.59 21.65
CA CYS A 95 -7.65 2.35 20.70
C CYS A 95 -8.44 3.51 20.11
N ASP A 96 -7.84 4.69 20.08
CA ASP A 96 -8.41 5.88 19.48
C ASP A 96 -7.57 6.33 18.28
N PHE A 97 -8.12 6.13 17.09
CA PHE A 97 -7.54 6.48 15.80
C PHE A 97 -8.07 7.81 15.25
N ARG A 98 -8.93 8.52 15.98
CA ARG A 98 -9.69 9.67 15.42
C ARG A 98 -8.80 10.82 14.97
N GLN A 99 -7.72 11.14 15.70
CA GLN A 99 -6.80 12.19 15.25
C GLN A 99 -6.09 11.84 13.95
N MET A 100 -5.71 10.57 13.78
CA MET A 100 -5.10 10.07 12.55
C MET A 100 -6.10 10.14 11.39
N ASP A 101 -7.35 9.75 11.62
CA ASP A 101 -8.44 9.83 10.64
C ASP A 101 -8.69 11.29 10.19
N VAL A 102 -8.82 12.23 11.14
CA VAL A 102 -8.96 13.67 10.87
C VAL A 102 -7.80 14.17 10.02
N TYR A 103 -6.56 13.86 10.40
CA TYR A 103 -5.38 14.24 9.63
C TYR A 103 -5.45 13.71 8.18
N PHE A 104 -5.81 12.44 7.97
CA PHE A 104 -5.89 11.91 6.60
C PHE A 104 -7.04 12.48 5.77
N LYS A 105 -8.16 12.86 6.41
CA LYS A 105 -9.24 13.62 5.76
C LYS A 105 -8.75 14.99 5.32
N GLU A 106 -8.06 15.72 6.18
CA GLU A 106 -7.44 17.02 5.85
C GLU A 106 -6.44 16.88 4.70
N GLN A 107 -5.52 15.90 4.75
CA GLN A 107 -4.58 15.63 3.66
C GLN A 107 -5.27 15.30 2.34
N SER A 108 -6.42 14.62 2.39
CA SER A 108 -7.23 14.35 1.21
C SER A 108 -7.85 15.62 0.63
N GLU A 109 -8.35 16.53 1.48
CA GLU A 109 -8.90 17.81 1.03
C GLU A 109 -7.82 18.74 0.48
N ILE A 110 -6.65 18.82 1.12
CA ILE A 110 -5.47 19.53 0.60
C ILE A 110 -5.10 19.02 -0.79
N ARG A 111 -5.05 17.69 -0.97
CA ARG A 111 -4.76 17.09 -2.28
C ARG A 111 -5.81 17.43 -3.33
N LYS A 112 -7.09 17.50 -2.96
CA LYS A 112 -8.16 17.90 -3.88
C LYS A 112 -8.06 19.38 -4.25
N SER A 113 -7.69 20.23 -3.29
CA SER A 113 -7.56 21.69 -3.48
C SER A 113 -6.25 22.12 -4.15
N MET A 114 -5.27 21.23 -4.34
CA MET A 114 -4.01 21.53 -5.05
C MET A 114 -4.24 22.29 -6.36
N SER A 115 -3.34 23.22 -6.65
CA SER A 115 -3.37 24.03 -7.86
C SER A 115 -3.20 23.19 -9.13
N LYS A 116 -3.57 23.77 -10.28
CA LYS A 116 -3.34 23.14 -11.58
C LYS A 116 -1.86 22.88 -11.85
N GLU A 117 -0.98 23.79 -11.41
CA GLU A 117 0.47 23.68 -11.61
C GLU A 117 1.07 22.52 -10.80
N GLU A 118 0.72 22.40 -9.52
CA GLU A 118 1.19 21.28 -8.68
C GLU A 118 0.69 19.93 -9.19
N LYS A 119 -0.59 19.86 -9.59
CA LYS A 119 -1.16 18.66 -10.22
C LYS A 119 -0.44 18.31 -11.53
N ALA A 120 -0.04 19.30 -12.32
CA ALA A 120 0.73 19.08 -13.55
C ALA A 120 2.13 18.53 -13.26
N LYS A 121 2.85 19.07 -12.26
CA LYS A 121 4.17 18.55 -11.82
C LYS A 121 4.10 17.10 -11.37
N ILE A 122 3.09 16.73 -10.57
CA ILE A 122 2.87 15.35 -10.13
C ILE A 122 2.57 14.42 -11.31
N LYS A 123 1.77 14.90 -12.28
CA LYS A 123 1.45 14.13 -13.49
C LYS A 123 2.70 13.90 -14.35
N GLU A 124 3.52 14.92 -14.55
CA GLU A 124 4.76 14.83 -15.32
C GLU A 124 5.74 13.83 -14.70
N ALA A 125 5.93 13.87 -13.38
CA ALA A 125 6.75 12.88 -12.66
C ALA A 125 6.24 11.44 -12.88
N LYS A 126 4.92 11.22 -12.76
CA LYS A 126 4.30 9.90 -13.00
C LYS A 126 4.43 9.42 -14.45
N GLU A 127 4.43 10.35 -15.41
CA GLU A 127 4.64 10.06 -16.82
C GLU A 127 6.11 9.73 -17.11
N ALA A 128 7.07 10.41 -16.46
CA ALA A 128 8.49 10.10 -16.55
C ALA A 128 8.77 8.68 -16.01
N GLU A 129 8.21 8.31 -14.85
CA GLU A 129 8.26 6.94 -14.35
C GLU A 129 7.66 5.94 -15.34
N ALA A 130 6.50 6.25 -15.93
CA ALA A 130 5.83 5.36 -16.87
C ALA A 130 6.63 5.16 -18.18
N LYS A 131 7.41 6.16 -18.61
CA LYS A 131 8.32 6.02 -19.76
C LYS A 131 9.46 5.04 -19.47
N ILE A 132 9.92 4.96 -18.22
CA ILE A 132 11.03 4.08 -17.79
C ILE A 132 10.52 2.67 -17.47
N TYR A 133 9.54 2.55 -16.57
CA TYR A 133 9.09 1.28 -16.01
C TYR A 133 7.83 0.72 -16.67
N GLY A 134 7.06 1.56 -17.38
CA GLY A 134 5.81 1.16 -18.05
C GLY A 134 6.01 0.50 -19.41
N VAL A 135 7.25 0.15 -19.76
CA VAL A 135 7.64 -0.38 -21.05
C VAL A 135 8.53 -1.60 -20.88
N ALA A 136 8.30 -2.62 -21.70
CA ALA A 136 9.22 -3.73 -21.93
C ALA A 136 9.51 -3.85 -23.42
N TYR A 137 10.64 -4.45 -23.77
CA TYR A 137 11.00 -4.80 -25.14
C TYR A 137 10.88 -6.31 -25.29
N ILE A 138 9.98 -6.75 -26.15
CA ILE A 138 9.74 -8.17 -26.45
C ILE A 138 10.09 -8.38 -27.92
N ASP A 139 11.09 -9.21 -28.20
CA ASP A 139 11.59 -9.46 -29.55
C ASP A 139 11.92 -8.18 -30.32
N GLY A 140 12.50 -7.20 -29.64
CA GLY A 140 12.83 -5.88 -30.22
C GLY A 140 11.66 -4.89 -30.30
N HIS A 141 10.42 -5.34 -30.07
CA HIS A 141 9.24 -4.47 -30.09
C HIS A 141 8.95 -3.86 -28.72
N LYS A 142 8.76 -2.53 -28.70
CA LYS A 142 8.35 -1.78 -27.52
C LYS A 142 6.89 -2.10 -27.16
N GLN A 143 6.66 -2.70 -26.01
CA GLN A 143 5.34 -3.07 -25.49
C GLN A 143 5.05 -2.38 -24.17
N LYS A 144 3.77 -2.06 -23.93
CA LYS A 144 3.32 -1.46 -22.66
C LYS A 144 3.18 -2.52 -21.58
N VAL A 145 3.72 -2.26 -20.40
CA VAL A 145 3.54 -3.10 -19.21
C VAL A 145 2.21 -2.75 -18.53
N GLY A 146 1.42 -3.76 -18.16
CA GLY A 146 0.10 -3.58 -17.56
C GLY A 146 0.14 -2.85 -16.22
N ASN A 147 0.69 -3.50 -15.18
CA ASN A 147 0.93 -2.86 -13.89
C ASN A 147 2.38 -3.06 -13.47
N PHE A 148 3.20 -2.01 -13.66
CA PHE A 148 4.59 -2.00 -13.23
C PHE A 148 4.76 -1.46 -11.81
N ARG A 149 3.71 -0.87 -11.20
CA ARG A 149 3.76 -0.36 -9.83
C ARG A 149 3.28 -1.45 -8.88
N ILE A 150 4.15 -1.86 -7.96
CA ILE A 150 3.81 -2.82 -6.93
C ILE A 150 2.72 -2.23 -6.04
N GLU A 151 1.75 -3.06 -5.66
CA GLU A 151 0.70 -2.62 -4.75
C GLU A 151 1.30 -2.18 -3.41
N PRO A 152 0.92 -1.00 -2.89
CA PRO A 152 1.35 -0.58 -1.57
C PRO A 152 0.78 -1.50 -0.47
N PRO A 153 1.44 -1.56 0.70
CA PRO A 153 0.88 -2.24 1.86
C PRO A 153 -0.47 -1.64 2.27
N GLY A 154 -1.28 -2.42 2.96
CA GLY A 154 -2.60 -1.98 3.41
C GLY A 154 -3.40 -3.11 4.06
N LEU A 155 -4.70 -2.90 4.28
CA LEU A 155 -5.57 -3.97 4.78
C LEU A 155 -6.34 -4.63 3.63
N PHE A 156 -6.45 -5.95 3.68
CA PHE A 156 -7.16 -6.72 2.67
C PHE A 156 -8.66 -6.49 2.77
N ARG A 157 -9.27 -6.02 1.67
CA ARG A 157 -10.70 -5.68 1.57
C ARG A 157 -11.39 -6.68 0.63
N GLY A 158 -11.49 -7.93 1.08
CA GLY A 158 -12.16 -8.97 0.33
C GLY A 158 -13.65 -8.65 0.15
N ARG A 159 -14.19 -8.91 -1.05
CA ARG A 159 -15.59 -8.65 -1.37
C ARG A 159 -16.53 -9.56 -0.56
N GLY A 160 -17.72 -9.06 -0.22
CA GLY A 160 -18.73 -9.82 0.54
C GLY A 160 -18.25 -10.17 1.96
N GLY A 161 -18.53 -11.40 2.40
CA GLY A 161 -18.16 -11.95 3.71
C GLY A 161 -16.78 -12.61 3.76
N HIS A 162 -15.79 -12.12 3.00
CA HIS A 162 -14.51 -12.81 2.85
C HIS A 162 -13.78 -13.00 4.21
N PRO A 163 -13.39 -14.24 4.59
CA PRO A 163 -12.89 -14.53 5.94
C PRO A 163 -11.53 -13.87 6.27
N LYS A 164 -10.76 -13.51 5.25
CA LYS A 164 -9.48 -12.79 5.39
C LYS A 164 -9.57 -11.26 5.38
N MET A 165 -10.78 -10.67 5.33
CA MET A 165 -10.91 -9.21 5.36
C MET A 165 -10.25 -8.63 6.61
N GLY A 166 -9.57 -7.50 6.50
CA GLY A 166 -8.84 -6.87 7.60
C GLY A 166 -7.43 -7.40 7.83
N MET A 167 -7.02 -8.50 7.17
CA MET A 167 -5.64 -8.98 7.25
C MET A 167 -4.66 -7.98 6.63
N LEU A 168 -3.46 -7.92 7.19
CA LEU A 168 -2.40 -7.04 6.68
C LEU A 168 -1.84 -7.57 5.35
N LYS A 169 -1.98 -6.78 4.28
CA LYS A 169 -1.20 -6.91 3.05
C LYS A 169 0.17 -6.28 3.30
N LYS A 170 1.19 -7.13 3.43
CA LYS A 170 2.57 -6.69 3.69
C LYS A 170 3.15 -5.94 2.49
N ARG A 171 4.12 -5.08 2.77
CA ARG A 171 4.95 -4.43 1.76
C ARG A 171 5.80 -5.50 1.07
N ILE A 172 5.77 -5.51 -0.26
CA ILE A 172 6.64 -6.36 -1.07
C ILE A 172 8.02 -5.71 -1.11
N LYS A 173 9.05 -6.46 -0.74
CA LYS A 173 10.45 -6.05 -0.78
C LYS A 173 11.15 -6.61 -2.03
N PRO A 174 12.34 -6.10 -2.39
CA PRO A 174 13.10 -6.66 -3.51
C PRO A 174 13.33 -8.17 -3.39
N GLU A 175 13.52 -8.68 -2.18
CA GLU A 175 13.74 -10.11 -1.91
C GLU A 175 12.50 -10.98 -2.20
N ASP A 176 11.32 -10.38 -2.26
CA ASP A 176 10.06 -11.07 -2.59
C ASP A 176 9.80 -11.12 -4.11
N VAL A 177 10.63 -10.47 -4.94
CA VAL A 177 10.39 -10.30 -6.39
C VAL A 177 11.31 -11.19 -7.20
N ILE A 178 10.71 -12.02 -8.06
CA ILE A 178 11.44 -12.79 -9.07
C ILE A 178 11.38 -12.03 -10.41
N ILE A 179 12.55 -11.76 -10.99
CA ILE A 179 12.69 -11.14 -12.31
C ILE A 179 12.73 -12.23 -13.39
N ASN A 180 12.02 -12.00 -14.49
CA ASN A 180 12.05 -12.87 -15.67
C ASN A 180 12.47 -12.04 -16.89
N CYS A 181 13.63 -12.35 -17.46
CA CYS A 181 14.23 -11.62 -18.58
C CYS A 181 15.07 -12.57 -19.46
N SER A 182 15.40 -12.13 -20.68
CA SER A 182 16.40 -12.78 -21.55
C SER A 182 17.83 -12.37 -21.19
#